data_AF-A0A496R0H2-F1
#
_entry.id   AF-A0A496R0H2-F1
#
_cell.length_a   1.000
_cell.length_b   1.000
_cell.length_c   1.000
_cell.angle_alpha   90.00
_cell.angle_beta   90.00
_cell.angle_gamma   90.00
#
_symmetry.space_group_name_H-M   'P 1'
#
loop_
_entity.id
_entity.type
_entity.pdbx_description
1 polymer ?
#
loop_
_entity_poly.entity_id
_entity_poly.type
_entity_poly.pdbx_seq_one_letter_code
_entity_poly.pdbx_strand_id
1 'polypeptide(L)' 'MKRTQIYLTTIQKEQLASYAASSGLSQSELIRRSVDIYIKSREDVDRKETLDNLAGIWADHQYIPDIRKLRTGWRNRPER' A
#
# COMPACT_ATOMS: atom_id res chain seq x y z
N MET A 1 -6.63 20.78 -1.20
CA MET A 1 -7.61 19.86 -0.58
C MET A 1 -9.02 20.46 -0.68
N LYS A 2 -10.06 19.63 -0.79
CA LYS A 2 -11.46 20.10 -0.68
C LYS A 2 -11.94 19.88 0.76
N ARG A 3 -12.67 20.84 1.33
CA ARG A 3 -13.26 20.69 2.68
C ARG A 3 -14.37 19.65 2.62
N THR A 4 -14.28 18.66 3.50
CA THR A 4 -15.27 17.57 3.58
C THR A 4 -15.76 17.47 5.02
N GLN A 5 -17.07 17.35 5.19
CA GLN A 5 -17.70 17.10 6.48
C GLN A 5 -17.96 15.60 6.61
N ILE A 6 -17.59 15.03 7.76
CA ILE A 6 -17.81 13.62 8.08
C ILE A 6 -18.52 13.53 9.44
N TYR A 7 -19.38 12.53 9.58
CA TYR A 7 -20.02 12.22 10.85
C TYR A 7 -19.17 11.22 11.63
N LEU A 8 -18.94 11.50 12.90
CA LEU A 8 -18.21 10.65 13.82
C LEU A 8 -19.03 10.53 15.10
N THR A 9 -18.92 9.40 15.79
CA THR A 9 -19.45 9.30 17.14
C THR A 9 -18.64 10.19 18.08
N THR A 10 -19.23 10.54 19.23
CA THR A 10 -18.54 11.32 20.27
C THR A 10 -17.22 10.66 20.69
N ILE A 11 -17.26 9.35 20.90
CA ILE A 11 -16.09 8.54 21.30
C ILE A 11 -15.00 8.59 20.23
N GLN A 12 -15.36 8.45 18.94
CA GLN A 12 -14.38 8.52 17.85
C GLN A 12 -13.71 9.89 17.77
N LYS A 13 -14.47 10.97 17.98
CA LYS A 13 -13.94 12.33 17.98
C LYS A 13 -12.95 12.56 19.12
N GLU A 14 -13.28 12.07 20.32
CA GLU A 14 -12.42 12.14 21.50
C GLU A 14 -11.13 11.35 21.31
N GLN A 15 -11.23 10.13 20.79
CA GLN A 15 -10.07 9.29 20.47
C GLN A 15 -9.17 9.97 19.42
N LEU A 16 -9.74 10.53 18.36
CA LEU A 16 -9.00 11.28 17.34
C LEU A 16 -8.28 12.50 17.94
N ALA A 17 -8.89 13.20 18.89
CA ALA A 17 -8.24 14.32 19.59
C ALA A 17 -7.03 13.84 20.41
N SER A 18 -7.20 12.76 21.16
CA SER A 18 -6.13 12.15 21.96
C SER A 18 -4.96 11.67 21.09
N TYR A 19 -5.26 11.00 19.97
CA TYR A 19 -4.24 10.53 19.03
C TYR A 19 -3.54 11.68 18.31
N ALA A 20 -4.26 12.73 17.91
CA ALA A 20 -3.67 13.91 17.31
C ALA A 20 -2.70 14.60 18.27
N ALA A 21 -3.11 14.78 19.55
CA ALA A 21 -2.27 15.38 20.58
C ALA A 21 -0.99 14.58 20.84
N SER A 22 -1.09 13.25 20.96
CA SER A 22 0.07 12.37 21.20
C SER A 22 1.01 12.24 20.00
N SER A 23 0.51 12.43 18.77
CA SER A 23 1.32 12.34 17.54
C SER A 23 1.89 13.69 17.08
N GLY A 24 1.53 14.80 17.74
CA GLY A 24 1.93 16.16 17.32
C GLY A 24 1.30 16.60 16.00
N LEU A 25 0.24 15.92 15.54
CA LEU A 25 -0.46 16.22 14.30
C LEU A 25 -1.77 16.95 14.61
N SER A 26 -2.27 17.73 13.65
CA SER A 26 -3.65 18.20 13.71
C SER A 26 -4.61 17.03 13.47
N GLN A 27 -5.83 17.10 14.02
CA GLN A 27 -6.86 16.07 13.75
C GLN A 27 -7.12 15.90 12.26
N SER A 28 -7.16 16.98 11.49
CA SER A 28 -7.36 16.93 10.03
C SER A 28 -6.22 16.20 9.32
N GLU A 29 -4.98 16.43 9.75
CA GLU A 29 -3.81 15.75 9.17
C GLU A 29 -3.79 14.26 9.53
N LEU A 30 -4.14 13.90 10.77
CA LEU A 30 -4.26 12.52 11.22
C LEU A 30 -5.34 11.76 10.42
N ILE A 31 -6.52 12.37 10.25
CA ILE A 31 -7.62 11.78 9.46
C ILE A 31 -7.17 11.60 8.02
N ARG A 32 -6.55 12.63 7.41
CA ARG A 32 -6.06 12.56 6.04
C ARG A 32 -5.07 11.41 5.84
N ARG A 33 -4.03 11.33 6.67
CA ARG A 33 -3.03 10.25 6.58
C ARG A 33 -3.66 8.87 6.75
N SER A 34 -4.63 8.74 7.66
CA SER A 34 -5.34 7.48 7.88
C SER A 34 -6.14 7.06 6.64
N VAL A 35 -6.80 8.02 5.98
CA VAL A 35 -7.50 7.78 4.71
C VAL A 35 -6.51 7.40 3.60
N ASP A 36 -5.38 8.09 3.48
CA ASP A 36 -4.34 7.78 2.49
C ASP A 36 -3.79 6.36 2.68
N ILE A 37 -3.49 5.97 3.93
CA ILE A 37 -3.02 4.62 4.28
C ILE A 37 -4.09 3.58 3.93
N TYR A 38 -5.35 3.84 4.27
CA TYR A 38 -6.45 2.92 3.98
C TYR A 38 -6.61 2.70 2.47
N ILE A 39 -6.63 3.76 1.67
CA ILE A 39 -6.73 3.67 0.20
C ILE A 39 -5.55 2.88 -0.36
N LYS A 40 -4.32 3.25 0.03
CA LYS A 40 -3.11 2.57 -0.46
C LYS A 40 -3.10 1.08 -0.10
N SER A 41 -3.55 0.73 1.10
CA SER A 41 -3.63 -0.67 1.52
C SER A 41 -4.60 -1.52 0.68
N ARG A 42 -5.61 -0.88 0.07
CA ARG A 42 -6.56 -1.55 -0.84
C ARG A 42 -5.98 -1.67 -2.25
N GLU A 43 -5.24 -0.67 -2.71
CA GLU A 43 -4.51 -0.73 -3.99
C GLU A 43 -3.43 -1.83 -4.00
N ASP A 44 -2.75 -2.08 -2.87
CA ASP A 44 -1.79 -3.19 -2.77
C ASP A 44 -2.46 -4.59 -2.77
N VAL A 45 -3.74 -4.68 -2.37
CA VAL A 45 -4.51 -5.93 -2.52
C VAL A 45 -4.85 -6.16 -4.01
N ASP A 46 -5.23 -5.11 -4.72
CA ASP A 46 -5.38 -5.14 -6.18
C ASP A 46 -4.07 -5.50 -6.87
N ARG A 47 -2.90 -5.11 -6.33
CA ARG A 47 -1.61 -5.53 -6.87
C ARG A 47 -1.40 -7.03 -6.78
N LYS A 48 -1.79 -7.67 -5.68
CA LYS A 48 -1.69 -9.14 -5.58
C LYS A 48 -2.62 -9.81 -6.59
N GLU A 49 -3.87 -9.35 -6.68
CA GLU A 49 -4.83 -9.85 -7.68
C GLU A 49 -4.34 -9.59 -9.11
N THR A 50 -3.74 -8.43 -9.38
CA THR A 50 -3.11 -8.09 -10.67
C THR A 50 -1.91 -8.99 -10.95
N LEU A 51 -1.05 -9.26 -9.96
CA LEU A 51 0.08 -10.18 -10.12
C LEU A 51 -0.38 -11.62 -10.33
N ASP A 52 -1.44 -12.05 -9.67
CA ASP A 52 -2.06 -13.37 -9.87
C ASP A 52 -2.72 -13.46 -11.25
N ASN A 53 -3.35 -12.38 -11.74
CA ASN A 53 -3.89 -12.30 -13.11
C ASN A 53 -2.80 -12.24 -14.18
N LEU A 54 -1.64 -11.65 -13.87
CA LEU A 54 -0.46 -11.64 -14.75
C LEU A 54 0.34 -12.95 -14.65
N ALA A 55 0.14 -13.74 -13.59
CA ALA A 55 0.82 -15.01 -13.39
C ALA A 55 0.36 -16.00 -14.48
N GLY A 56 1.32 -16.48 -15.26
CA GLY A 56 1.05 -17.41 -16.35
C GLY A 56 0.96 -16.78 -17.75
N ILE A 57 0.89 -15.45 -17.88
CA ILE A 57 0.94 -14.78 -19.21
C ILE A 57 2.21 -15.15 -19.99
N TRP A 58 3.31 -15.33 -19.26
CA TRP A 58 4.58 -15.70 -19.86
C TRP A 58 4.76 -17.20 -19.95
N ALA A 59 3.93 -18.04 -19.32
CA ALA A 59 4.18 -19.48 -19.18
C ALA A 59 4.28 -20.22 -20.53
N ASP A 60 3.51 -19.78 -21.53
CA ASP A 60 3.49 -20.38 -22.87
C ASP A 60 4.43 -19.67 -23.86
N HIS A 61 5.25 -18.72 -23.39
CA HIS A 61 6.13 -17.97 -24.27
C HIS A 61 7.33 -18.85 -24.69
N GLN A 62 7.44 -19.11 -26.00
CA GLN A 62 8.41 -20.05 -26.58
C GLN A 62 9.89 -19.69 -26.33
N TYR A 63 10.15 -18.47 -25.88
CA TYR A 63 11.50 -17.90 -25.67
C TYR A 63 11.78 -17.46 -24.23
N ILE A 64 11.17 -18.08 -23.21
CA ILE A 64 11.56 -17.78 -21.83
C ILE A 64 12.94 -18.38 -21.54
N PRO A 65 13.96 -17.57 -21.22
CA PRO A 65 15.25 -18.09 -20.76
C PRO A 65 15.10 -18.77 -19.39
N ASP A 66 15.95 -19.76 -19.10
CA ASP A 66 15.90 -20.53 -17.85
C ASP A 66 15.80 -19.61 -16.62
N ILE A 67 14.61 -19.60 -16.02
CA ILE A 67 14.22 -18.72 -14.91
C ILE A 67 15.14 -18.96 -13.70
N ARG A 68 15.66 -20.18 -13.53
CA ARG A 68 16.57 -20.51 -12.43
C ARG A 68 17.90 -19.78 -12.59
N LYS A 69 18.42 -19.68 -13.83
CA LYS A 69 19.66 -18.93 -14.15
C LYS A 69 19.49 -17.43 -13.94
N LEU A 70 18.33 -16.88 -14.30
CA LEU A 70 17.99 -15.49 -14.04
C LEU A 70 17.96 -15.18 -12.53
N ARG A 71 17.33 -16.06 -11.74
CA ARG A 71 17.22 -15.90 -10.27
C ARG A 71 18.56 -15.96 -9.56
N THR A 72 19.47 -16.82 -10.00
CA THR A 72 20.84 -16.89 -9.45
C THR A 72 21.66 -15.63 -9.76
N GLY A 73 21.50 -15.04 -10.95
CA GLY A 73 22.18 -13.78 -11.31
C GLY A 73 21.73 -12.59 -10.47
N TRP A 74 20.45 -12.53 -10.09
CA TRP A 74 19.91 -11.48 -9.22
C TRP A 74 20.41 -11.57 -7.77
N ARG A 75 20.60 -12.79 -7.23
CA ARG A 75 21.17 -12.99 -5.88
C ARG A 75 22.63 -12.57 -5.76
N ASN A 76 23.37 -12.59 -6.87
CA ASN A 76 24.78 -12.25 -6.90
C ASN A 76 25.04 -10.77 -7.26
N ARG A 77 24.02 -9.91 -7.19
CA ARG A 77 24.21 -8.48 -7.42
C ARG A 77 24.85 -7.87 -6.16
N PRO A 78 26.09 -7.35 -6.22
CA PRO A 78 26.66 -6.62 -5.10
C PRO A 78 25.81 -5.37 -4.83
N GLU A 79 25.50 -5.14 -3.56
CA GLU A 79 24.87 -3.89 -3.11
C GLU A 79 25.79 -2.71 -3.50
N ARG A 80 25.22 -1.68 -4.10
CA ARG A 80 25.93 -0.47 -4.52
C ARG A 80 26.06 0.51 -3.37
#